data_AF-A0A1Z9KMY6-F1
#
_entry.id   AF-A0A1Z9KMY6-F1
#
_cell.length_a   1.000
_cell.length_b   1.000
_cell.length_c   1.000
_cell.angle_alpha   90.00
_cell.angle_beta   90.00
_cell.angle_gamma   90.00
#
_symmetry.space_group_name_H-M   'P 1'
#
loop_
_entity.id
_entity.type
_entity.pdbx_description
1 polymer ?
#
loop_
_entity_poly.entity_id
_entity_poly.type
_entity_poly.pdbx_seq_one_letter_code
_entity_poly.pdbx_strand_id
1 'polypeptide(L)'
;MPQNGGGRGWVTDPDSGEKVMPSDWSEFLDWLLSEVREPGTQKEWAVENGVNERTVRRWKADSRFIREWDRRAAELNVHPERTQAVVDALFKQAADGDVKAATLYLQYIDKFTPKRRVVVDDERDASGMSDAELAAELEQLVGELQGD
;
A
#
# COMPACT_ATOMS: atom_id res chain seq x y z
N MET A 1 35.33 11.40 -24.14
CA MET A 1 34.95 11.01 -22.76
C MET A 1 33.50 11.41 -22.56
N PRO A 2 32.52 10.49 -22.43
CA PRO A 2 31.15 10.90 -22.14
C PRO A 2 31.07 11.33 -20.67
N GLN A 3 30.75 12.61 -20.44
CA GLN A 3 30.43 13.11 -19.11
C GLN A 3 29.19 12.37 -18.59
N ASN A 4 29.39 11.58 -17.54
CA ASN A 4 28.31 10.96 -16.80
C ASN A 4 27.42 12.07 -16.21
N GLY A 5 26.28 12.35 -16.85
CA GLY A 5 25.17 13.11 -16.28
C GLY A 5 24.48 12.39 -15.11
N GLY A 6 25.27 11.85 -14.18
CA GLY A 6 24.79 11.40 -12.88
C GLY A 6 24.69 12.63 -12.00
N GLY A 7 23.51 13.23 -11.92
CA GLY A 7 23.22 14.26 -10.94
C GLY A 7 23.74 13.79 -9.57
N ARG A 8 24.41 14.70 -8.84
CA ARG A 8 24.96 14.42 -7.52
C ARG A 8 23.83 13.80 -6.69
N GLY A 9 23.97 12.53 -6.33
CA GLY A 9 23.00 11.87 -5.47
C GLY A 9 22.85 12.67 -4.17
N TRP A 10 21.70 12.51 -3.50
CA TRP A 10 21.36 13.03 -2.16
C TRP A 10 22.47 13.83 -1.47
N VAL A 11 22.21 15.12 -1.32
CA VAL A 11 23.16 16.06 -0.71
C VAL A 11 23.08 15.87 0.79
N THR A 12 24.23 15.85 1.46
CA THR A 12 24.25 15.91 2.93
C THR A 12 24.10 17.36 3.33
N ASP A 13 23.10 17.67 4.14
CA ASP A 13 22.93 18.99 4.72
C ASP A 13 24.11 19.28 5.66
N PRO A 14 24.81 20.42 5.48
CA PRO A 14 26.00 20.73 6.25
C PRO A 14 25.71 21.06 7.73
N ASP A 15 24.47 21.43 8.06
CA ASP A 15 24.07 21.85 9.40
C ASP A 15 23.46 20.69 10.21
N SER A 16 22.65 19.84 9.58
CA SER A 16 22.00 18.69 10.23
C SER A 16 22.72 17.35 10.02
N GLY A 17 23.58 17.24 9.01
CA GLY A 17 24.21 15.98 8.62
C GLY A 17 23.26 14.96 7.97
N GLU A 18 22.00 15.33 7.74
CA GLU A 18 21.00 14.47 7.12
C GLU A 18 21.13 14.45 5.59
N LYS A 19 20.71 13.34 4.97
CA LYS A 19 20.64 13.26 3.51
C LYS A 19 19.37 13.95 3.04
N VAL A 20 19.53 15.08 2.36
CA VAL A 20 18.44 15.87 1.79
C VAL A 20 18.24 15.53 0.32
N MET A 21 16.97 15.42 -0.06
CA MET A 21 16.56 15.20 -1.45
C MET A 21 16.95 16.44 -2.29
N PRO A 22 17.62 16.27 -3.44
CA PRO A 22 17.93 17.38 -4.34
C PRO A 22 16.65 18.10 -4.83
N SER A 23 16.74 19.40 -5.13
CA SER A 23 15.62 20.22 -5.64
C SER A 23 14.92 19.57 -6.82
N ASP A 24 15.68 19.17 -7.84
CA ASP A 24 15.13 18.60 -9.08
C ASP A 24 14.39 17.27 -8.82
N TRP A 25 14.79 16.54 -7.78
CA TRP A 25 14.10 15.29 -7.37
C TRP A 25 12.79 15.63 -6.68
N SER A 26 12.77 16.65 -5.82
CA SER A 26 11.53 17.09 -5.17
C SER A 26 10.56 17.65 -6.19
N GLU A 27 10.99 18.53 -7.10
CA GLU A 27 10.15 19.10 -8.15
C GLU A 27 9.58 18.01 -9.07
N PHE A 28 10.39 17.01 -9.42
CA PHE A 28 9.91 15.86 -10.18
C PHE A 28 8.89 15.03 -9.41
N LEU A 29 9.11 14.84 -8.10
CA LEU A 29 8.20 14.10 -7.25
C LEU A 29 6.87 14.84 -7.05
N ASP A 30 6.92 16.15 -6.89
CA ASP A 30 5.74 17.01 -6.77
C ASP A 30 4.92 16.96 -8.07
N TRP A 31 5.58 17.00 -9.23
CA TRP A 31 4.94 16.75 -10.52
C TRP A 31 4.33 15.35 -10.63
N LEU A 32 5.02 14.29 -10.17
CA LEU A 32 4.49 12.92 -10.19
C LEU A 32 3.22 12.76 -9.34
N LEU A 33 3.15 13.47 -8.22
CA LEU A 33 2.07 13.41 -7.23
C LEU A 33 0.93 14.41 -7.51
N SER A 34 1.10 15.31 -8.48
CA SER A 34 0.06 16.24 -8.93
C SER A 34 -1.18 15.49 -9.44
N GLU A 35 -2.36 16.07 -9.20
CA GLU A 35 -3.64 15.50 -9.66
C GLU A 35 -3.77 15.58 -11.18
N VAL A 36 -3.34 16.71 -11.75
CA VAL A 36 -3.22 16.93 -13.18
C VAL A 36 -1.75 17.23 -13.47
N ARG A 37 -1.14 16.36 -14.28
CA ARG A 37 0.27 16.51 -14.65
C ARG A 37 0.39 17.52 -15.79
N GLU A 38 1.04 18.64 -15.48
CA GLU A 38 1.47 19.63 -16.46
C GLU A 38 2.99 19.82 -16.33
N PRO A 39 3.77 19.50 -17.38
CA PRO A 39 3.37 18.92 -18.66
C PRO A 39 2.88 17.47 -18.53
N GLY A 40 2.15 16.98 -19.55
CA GLY A 40 1.41 15.71 -19.47
C GLY A 40 2.28 14.46 -19.45
N THR A 41 3.52 14.56 -19.94
CA THR A 41 4.44 13.42 -20.00
C THR A 41 5.76 13.69 -19.28
N GLN A 42 6.39 12.61 -18.79
CA GLN A 42 7.72 12.67 -18.18
C GLN A 42 8.77 13.23 -19.15
N LYS A 43 8.61 12.96 -20.44
CA LYS A 43 9.52 13.44 -21.49
C LYS A 43 9.44 14.96 -21.62
N GLU A 44 8.22 15.51 -21.68
CA GLU A 44 8.00 16.95 -21.73
C GLU A 44 8.49 17.61 -20.44
N TRP A 45 8.19 17.03 -19.28
CA TRP A 45 8.68 17.54 -17.98
C TRP A 45 10.20 17.63 -17.97
N ALA A 46 10.88 16.59 -18.45
CA ALA A 46 12.33 16.57 -18.52
C ALA A 46 12.87 17.67 -19.45
N VAL A 47 12.22 17.91 -20.60
CA VAL A 47 12.59 18.99 -21.53
C VAL A 47 12.41 20.37 -20.89
N GLU A 48 11.26 20.61 -20.24
CA GLU A 48 10.96 21.90 -19.61
C GLU A 48 11.92 22.23 -18.45
N ASN A 49 12.32 21.21 -17.69
CA ASN A 49 13.24 21.36 -16.55
C ASN A 49 14.73 21.22 -16.93
N GLY A 50 15.04 21.09 -18.23
CA GLY A 50 16.43 20.97 -18.71
C GLY A 50 17.14 19.68 -18.27
N VAL A 51 16.40 18.65 -17.91
CA VAL A 51 16.92 17.36 -17.44
C VAL A 51 16.86 16.32 -18.56
N ASN A 52 17.87 15.46 -18.67
CA ASN A 52 17.80 14.34 -19.62
C ASN A 52 16.75 13.31 -19.17
N GLU A 53 15.89 12.84 -20.09
CA GLU A 53 14.86 11.84 -19.77
C GLU A 53 15.44 10.57 -19.11
N ARG A 54 16.63 10.13 -19.53
CA ARG A 54 17.33 8.98 -18.94
C ARG A 54 17.71 9.23 -17.48
N THR A 55 18.02 10.46 -17.12
CA THR A 55 18.33 10.87 -15.74
C THR A 55 17.09 10.75 -14.86
N VAL A 56 15.94 11.24 -15.33
CA VAL A 56 14.65 11.10 -14.63
C VAL A 56 14.28 9.62 -14.44
N ARG A 57 14.46 8.80 -15.48
CA ARG A 57 14.26 7.33 -15.38
C ARG A 57 15.17 6.69 -14.32
N ARG A 58 16.41 7.15 -14.19
CA ARG A 58 17.36 6.66 -13.19
C ARG A 58 16.95 7.05 -11.77
N TRP A 59 16.38 8.23 -11.55
CA TRP A 59 15.87 8.64 -10.24
C TRP A 59 14.81 7.69 -9.72
N LYS A 60 13.88 7.29 -10.59
CA LYS A 60 12.82 6.30 -10.27
C LYS A 60 13.34 4.90 -9.92
N ALA A 61 14.61 4.60 -10.17
CA ALA A 61 15.25 3.36 -9.77
C ALA A 61 16.06 3.49 -8.47
N ASP A 62 16.24 4.70 -7.93
CA ASP A 62 16.95 4.93 -6.67
C ASP A 62 16.03 4.60 -5.49
N SER A 63 16.45 3.69 -4.62
CA SER A 63 15.66 3.23 -3.47
C SER A 63 15.31 4.32 -2.47
N ARG A 64 16.04 5.43 -2.45
CA ARG A 64 15.74 6.58 -1.59
C ARG A 64 14.64 7.45 -2.19
N PHE A 65 14.64 7.64 -3.52
CA PHE A 65 13.55 8.32 -4.22
C PHE A 65 12.25 7.55 -4.07
N ILE A 66 12.29 6.23 -4.27
CA ILE A 66 11.11 5.36 -4.13
C ILE A 66 10.52 5.45 -2.71
N ARG A 67 11.37 5.36 -1.67
CA ARG A 67 10.92 5.50 -0.28
C ARG A 67 10.24 6.84 0.00
N GLU A 68 10.80 7.92 -0.52
CA GLU A 68 10.20 9.24 -0.37
C GLU A 68 8.90 9.38 -1.15
N TRP A 69 8.84 8.82 -2.36
CA TRP A 69 7.64 8.78 -3.16
C TRP A 69 6.53 8.02 -2.43
N ASP A 70 6.80 6.82 -1.94
CA ASP A 70 5.83 6.02 -1.19
C ASP A 70 5.34 6.76 0.07
N ARG A 71 6.24 7.43 0.80
CA ARG A 71 5.90 8.24 1.97
C ARG A 71 4.94 9.39 1.62
N ARG A 72 5.29 10.24 0.66
CA ARG A 72 4.43 11.38 0.27
C ARG A 72 3.11 10.91 -0.37
N ALA A 73 3.14 9.82 -1.14
CA ALA A 73 1.94 9.23 -1.70
C ALA A 73 1.00 8.68 -0.60
N ALA A 74 1.54 8.05 0.44
CA ALA A 74 0.76 7.60 1.58
C ALA A 74 0.14 8.77 2.35
N GLU A 75 0.91 9.83 2.62
CA GLU A 75 0.41 11.06 3.25
C GLU A 75 -0.73 11.70 2.43
N LEU A 76 -0.56 11.78 1.11
CA LEU A 76 -1.57 12.29 0.19
C LEU A 76 -2.85 11.43 0.24
N ASN A 77 -2.73 10.10 0.22
CA ASN A 77 -3.88 9.19 0.25
C ASN A 77 -4.64 9.22 1.58
N VAL A 78 -3.97 9.58 2.69
CA VAL A 78 -4.60 9.74 4.00
C VAL A 78 -5.25 11.12 4.17
N HIS A 79 -5.07 12.04 3.20
CA HIS A 79 -5.66 13.37 3.28
C HIS A 79 -7.21 13.28 3.35
N PRO A 80 -7.86 13.90 4.35
CA PRO A 80 -9.31 13.81 4.54
C PRO A 80 -10.11 14.24 3.30
N GLU A 81 -9.64 15.25 2.57
CA GLU A 81 -10.33 15.74 1.36
C GLU A 81 -10.30 14.72 0.21
N ARG A 82 -9.19 13.99 0.02
CA ARG A 82 -9.12 12.92 -1.00
C ARG A 82 -9.96 11.72 -0.60
N THR A 83 -9.97 11.38 0.69
CA THR A 83 -10.85 10.36 1.23
C THR A 83 -12.32 10.73 0.97
N GLN A 84 -12.70 11.97 1.27
CA GLN A 84 -14.06 12.45 1.02
C GLN A 84 -14.43 12.43 -0.47
N ALA A 85 -13.54 12.87 -1.36
CA ALA A 85 -13.78 12.82 -2.80
C ALA A 85 -14.02 11.38 -3.32
N VAL A 86 -13.30 10.39 -2.80
CA VAL A 86 -13.52 8.97 -3.11
C VAL A 86 -14.86 8.49 -2.56
N VAL A 87 -15.22 8.87 -1.34
CA VAL A 87 -16.51 8.54 -0.72
C VAL A 87 -17.67 9.14 -1.52
N ASP A 88 -17.56 10.39 -1.98
CA ASP A 88 -18.56 11.06 -2.79
C ASP A 88 -18.73 10.37 -4.16
N ALA A 89 -17.62 9.96 -4.78
CA ALA A 89 -17.63 9.19 -6.03
C ALA A 89 -18.28 7.81 -5.84
N LEU A 90 -17.98 7.11 -4.74
CA LEU A 90 -18.61 5.83 -4.39
C LEU A 90 -20.11 5.99 -4.16
N PHE A 91 -20.54 7.05 -3.46
CA PHE A 91 -21.95 7.33 -3.25
C PHE A 91 -22.69 7.56 -4.58
N LYS A 92 -22.11 8.36 -5.47
CA LYS A 92 -22.69 8.62 -6.79
C LYS A 92 -22.85 7.34 -7.60
N GLN A 93 -21.80 6.51 -7.68
CA GLN A 93 -21.85 5.23 -8.39
C GLN A 93 -22.85 4.24 -7.76
N ALA A 94 -22.93 4.22 -6.43
CA ALA A 94 -23.90 3.41 -5.71
C ALA A 94 -25.35 3.84 -6.02
N ALA A 95 -25.61 5.15 -6.09
CA ALA A 95 -26.91 5.70 -6.46
C ALA A 95 -27.29 5.37 -7.91
N ASP A 96 -26.30 5.25 -8.81
CA ASP A 96 -26.47 4.82 -10.19
C ASP A 96 -26.64 3.29 -10.36
N GLY A 97 -26.60 2.53 -9.25
CA GLY A 97 -26.88 1.09 -9.24
C GLY A 97 -25.65 0.18 -9.23
N ASP A 98 -24.43 0.72 -9.06
CA ASP A 98 -23.24 -0.12 -8.86
C ASP A 98 -23.26 -0.78 -7.47
N VAL A 99 -23.55 -2.08 -7.45
CA VAL A 99 -23.64 -2.89 -6.23
C VAL A 99 -22.32 -2.97 -5.47
N LYS A 100 -21.18 -2.95 -6.17
CA LYS A 100 -19.85 -2.97 -5.52
C LYS A 100 -19.58 -1.63 -4.85
N ALA A 101 -19.86 -0.52 -5.53
CA ALA A 101 -19.73 0.82 -4.95
C ALA A 101 -20.64 0.98 -3.72
N ALA A 102 -21.88 0.50 -3.80
CA ALA A 102 -22.81 0.50 -2.67
C ALA A 102 -22.28 -0.33 -1.48
N THR A 103 -21.74 -1.53 -1.75
CA THR A 103 -21.16 -2.40 -0.72
C THR A 103 -19.99 -1.71 -0.01
N LEU A 104 -19.05 -1.12 -0.76
CA LEU A 104 -17.88 -0.43 -0.22
C LEU A 104 -18.29 0.83 0.57
N TYR A 105 -19.24 1.62 0.06
CA TYR A 105 -19.75 2.80 0.74
C TYR A 105 -20.42 2.43 2.08
N LEU A 106 -21.30 1.42 2.09
CA LEU A 106 -21.99 0.97 3.30
C LEU A 106 -21.04 0.35 4.33
N GLN A 107 -19.98 -0.34 3.88
CA GLN A 107 -18.89 -0.79 4.76
C GLN A 107 -18.15 0.40 5.39
N TYR A 108 -17.84 1.43 4.60
CA TYR A 108 -17.15 2.63 5.06
C TYR A 108 -17.95 3.38 6.14
N ILE A 109 -19.26 3.58 5.95
CA ILE A 109 -20.12 4.25 6.94
C ILE A 109 -20.59 3.33 8.09
N ASP A 110 -20.00 2.13 8.19
CA ASP A 110 -20.33 1.09 9.16
C ASP A 110 -21.84 0.74 9.22
N LYS A 111 -22.53 0.87 8.09
CA LYS A 111 -23.93 0.43 7.92
C LYS A 111 -24.03 -0.98 7.33
N PHE A 112 -22.90 -1.56 6.94
CA PHE A 112 -22.78 -2.94 6.47
C PHE A 112 -21.47 -3.54 6.95
N THR A 113 -21.42 -4.06 8.17
CA THR A 113 -20.33 -4.97 8.58
C THR A 113 -20.58 -6.33 7.91
N PRO A 114 -19.76 -6.79 6.96
CA PRO A 114 -19.89 -8.14 6.42
C PRO A 114 -19.67 -9.11 7.57
N LYS A 115 -20.66 -9.95 7.89
CA LYS A 115 -20.51 -10.99 8.91
C LYS A 115 -19.37 -11.89 8.45
N ARG A 116 -18.21 -11.83 9.12
CA ARG A 116 -17.11 -12.78 8.87
C ARG A 116 -17.68 -14.17 9.02
N ARG A 117 -17.62 -14.95 7.95
CA ARG A 117 -17.95 -16.37 8.01
C ARG A 117 -16.80 -17.03 8.78
N VAL A 118 -17.00 -17.22 10.09
CA VAL A 118 -16.12 -18.06 10.89
C VAL A 118 -16.32 -19.47 10.35
N VAL A 119 -15.39 -19.93 9.53
CA VAL A 119 -15.25 -21.35 9.22
C VAL A 119 -14.57 -21.95 10.44
N VAL A 120 -15.36 -22.60 11.28
CA VAL A 120 -14.83 -23.48 12.32
C VAL A 120 -14.50 -24.78 11.57
N ASP A 121 -13.24 -24.96 11.20
CA ASP A 121 -12.75 -26.28 10.82
C ASP A 121 -12.73 -27.10 12.11
N ASP A 122 -13.69 -28.02 12.24
CA ASP A 122 -13.79 -28.97 13.36
C ASP A 122 -12.79 -30.14 13.25
N GLU A 123 -11.78 -30.02 12.37
CA GLU A 123 -10.59 -30.88 12.42
C GLU A 123 -9.65 -30.35 13.51
N ARG A 124 -10.05 -30.56 14.77
CA ARG A 124 -9.17 -30.32 15.92
C ARG A 124 -7.96 -31.26 15.83
N ASP A 125 -6.87 -30.75 15.28
CA ASP A 125 -5.55 -31.38 15.39
C ASP A 125 -5.27 -31.69 16.87
N ALA A 126 -4.74 -32.87 17.18
CA ALA A 126 -4.48 -33.31 18.56
C ALA A 126 -3.63 -32.31 19.37
N SER A 127 -2.88 -31.43 18.69
CA SER A 127 -2.12 -30.33 19.28
C SER A 127 -2.96 -29.25 19.98
N GLY A 128 -4.27 -29.19 19.72
CA GLY A 128 -5.20 -28.23 20.32
C GLY A 128 -6.05 -28.78 21.47
N MET A 129 -5.92 -30.07 21.80
CA MET A 129 -6.64 -30.69 22.92
C MET A 129 -5.87 -30.50 24.22
N SER A 130 -6.59 -30.28 25.34
CA SER A 130 -5.95 -30.28 26.65
C SER A 130 -5.54 -31.69 27.07
N ASP A 131 -4.56 -31.80 27.97
CA ASP A 131 -4.06 -33.10 28.46
C ASP A 131 -5.17 -34.02 28.99
N ALA A 132 -6.20 -33.44 29.61
CA ALA A 132 -7.35 -34.19 30.14
C ALA A 132 -8.25 -34.75 29.03
N GLU A 133 -8.44 -33.99 27.94
CA GLU A 133 -9.22 -34.42 26.78
C GLU A 133 -8.46 -35.47 25.97
N LEU A 134 -7.15 -35.30 25.81
CA LEU A 134 -6.27 -36.29 25.17
C LEU A 134 -6.27 -37.62 25.93
N ALA A 135 -6.22 -37.58 27.27
CA ALA A 135 -6.26 -38.79 28.09
C ALA A 135 -7.57 -39.56 27.93
N ALA A 136 -8.71 -38.85 27.89
CA ALA A 136 -10.03 -39.47 27.71
C ALA A 136 -10.18 -40.10 26.31
N GLU A 137 -9.73 -39.43 25.26
CA GLU A 137 -9.77 -39.95 23.89
C GLU A 137 -8.86 -41.19 23.75
N LEU A 138 -7.67 -41.15 24.35
CA LEU A 138 -6.73 -42.26 24.33
C LEU A 138 -7.28 -43.49 25.10
N GLU A 139 -7.95 -43.27 26.23
CA GLU A 139 -8.57 -44.33 27.01
C GLU A 139 -9.72 -45.00 26.23
N GLN A 140 -10.50 -44.22 25.48
CA GLN A 140 -11.53 -44.75 24.58
C GLN A 140 -10.90 -45.60 23.45
N LEU A 141 -9.88 -45.10 22.75
CA LEU A 141 -9.22 -45.83 21.66
C LEU A 141 -8.54 -47.12 22.16
N VAL A 142 -7.94 -47.09 23.35
CA VAL A 142 -7.35 -48.29 23.97
C VAL A 142 -8.44 -49.29 24.36
N GLY A 143 -9.58 -48.83 24.87
CA GLY A 143 -10.74 -49.68 25.15
C GLY A 143 -11.30 -50.37 23.91
N GLU A 144 -11.34 -49.68 22.77
CA GLU A 144 -11.74 -50.25 21.47
C GLU A 144 -10.70 -51.26 20.95
N LEU A 145 -9.40 -51.01 21.15
CA LEU A 145 -8.33 -51.93 20.75
C LEU A 145 -8.23 -53.18 21.63
N GLN A 146 -8.68 -53.09 22.88
CA GLN A 146 -8.71 -54.21 23.84
C GLN A 146 -10.06 -54.96 23.83
N GLY A 147 -11.02 -54.50 23.02
CA GLY A 147 -12.34 -55.08 22.85
C GLY A 147 -12.52 -55.81 21.51
N ASP A 148 -11.76 -56.89 21.33
CA ASP A 148 -12.16 -58.15 20.64
C ASP A 148 -11.37 -59.32 21.25
#